data_AF-R9A4H4-F1
#
_entry.id   AF-R9A4H4-F1
#
_cell.length_a   1.000
_cell.length_b   1.000
_cell.length_c   1.000
_cell.angle_alpha   90.00
_cell.angle_beta   90.00
_cell.angle_gamma   90.00
#
_symmetry.space_group_name_H-M   'P 1'
#
loop_
_entity.id
_entity.type
_entity.pdbx_description
1 polymer ?
#
loop_
_entity_poly.entity_id
_entity_poly.type
_entity_poly.pdbx_seq_one_letter_code
_entity_poly.pdbx_strand_id
1 'polypeptide(L)'
;MIFRIFTNAVSILVIVIFLSHCKKSVSRQLDDLLESSSAFQSATFCEKYKTQLTERKEDCERITQLAREEIDSILNRRLDLGIAPVIVEKKKGKEIEEFLQVHTRMGIRYWEIWKANVILE
;
A
#
# COMPACT_ATOMS: atom_id res chain seq x y z
N MET A 1 22.84 -49.74 2.90
CA MET A 1 23.02 -48.52 3.72
C MET A 1 22.78 -47.24 2.92
N ILE A 2 23.34 -47.12 1.71
CA ILE A 2 23.20 -45.97 0.80
C ILE A 2 21.74 -45.62 0.44
N PHE A 3 20.88 -46.63 0.22
CA PHE A 3 19.47 -46.41 -0.15
C PHE A 3 18.64 -45.69 0.93
N ARG A 4 18.96 -45.90 2.23
CA ARG A 4 18.33 -45.20 3.37
C ARG A 4 18.81 -43.75 3.50
N ILE A 5 20.05 -43.47 3.12
CA ILE A 5 20.61 -42.11 3.13
C ILE A 5 19.95 -41.26 2.04
N PHE A 6 19.73 -41.83 0.85
CA PHE A 6 19.01 -41.16 -0.24
C PHE A 6 17.53 -40.87 0.09
N THR A 7 16.82 -41.78 0.77
CA THR A 7 15.41 -41.55 1.17
C THR A 7 15.28 -40.48 2.27
N ASN A 8 16.23 -40.44 3.21
CA ASN A 8 16.28 -39.41 4.25
C ASN A 8 16.64 -38.03 3.67
N ALA A 9 17.56 -37.97 2.71
CA ALA A 9 17.94 -36.71 2.04
C ALA A 9 16.78 -36.11 1.23
N VAL A 10 15.99 -36.94 0.54
CA VAL A 10 14.78 -36.49 -0.18
C VAL A 10 13.70 -35.99 0.79
N SER A 11 13.49 -36.66 1.93
CA SER A 11 12.53 -36.21 2.95
C SER A 11 12.90 -34.87 3.58
N ILE A 12 14.20 -34.64 3.83
CA ILE A 12 14.70 -33.36 4.34
C ILE A 12 14.49 -32.25 3.30
N LEU A 13 14.76 -32.53 2.02
CA LEU A 13 14.57 -31.57 0.93
C LEU A 13 13.10 -31.14 0.79
N VAL A 14 12.16 -32.08 0.92
CA VAL A 14 10.72 -31.79 0.86
C VAL A 14 10.29 -30.88 2.02
N ILE A 15 10.79 -31.11 3.24
CA ILE A 15 10.46 -30.28 4.41
C ILE A 15 10.99 -28.83 4.23
N VAL A 16 12.17 -28.65 3.65
CA VAL A 16 12.75 -27.32 3.40
C VAL A 16 11.93 -26.52 2.37
N ILE A 17 11.37 -27.20 1.36
CA ILE A 17 10.51 -26.57 0.34
C ILE A 17 9.16 -26.14 0.93
N PHE A 18 8.60 -26.93 1.85
CA PHE A 18 7.34 -26.58 2.52
C PHE A 18 7.49 -25.41 3.51
N LEU A 19 8.63 -25.30 4.22
CA LEU A 19 8.88 -24.19 5.15
C LEU A 19 9.10 -22.84 4.46
N SER A 20 9.56 -22.84 3.21
CA SER A 20 9.80 -21.62 2.44
C SER A 20 8.52 -20.99 1.83
N HIS A 21 7.37 -21.64 1.99
CA HIS A 21 6.07 -21.15 1.49
C HIS A 21 5.17 -20.51 2.56
N CYS A 22 5.69 -20.23 3.76
CA CYS A 22 4.92 -19.54 4.80
C CYS A 22 4.80 -18.03 4.48
N LYS A 23 3.71 -17.63 3.80
CA LYS A 23 3.38 -16.21 3.59
C LYS A 23 2.92 -15.58 4.92
N LYS A 24 3.45 -14.40 5.25
CA LYS A 24 2.98 -13.61 6.40
C LYS A 24 1.46 -13.39 6.30
N SER A 25 0.76 -13.40 7.43
CA SER A 25 -0.67 -13.07 7.47
C SER A 25 -0.92 -11.63 7.01
N VAL A 26 -2.11 -11.35 6.49
CA VAL A 26 -2.48 -10.00 6.00
C VAL A 26 -2.41 -8.96 7.12
N SER A 27 -2.83 -9.31 8.35
CA SER A 27 -2.67 -8.41 9.50
C SER A 27 -1.21 -8.08 9.77
N ARG A 28 -0.30 -9.07 9.69
CA ARG A 28 1.12 -8.82 9.94
C ARG A 28 1.78 -8.03 8.81
N GLN A 29 1.32 -8.22 7.58
CA GLN A 29 1.72 -7.36 6.46
C GLN A 29 1.23 -5.93 6.66
N LEU A 30 0.02 -5.73 7.20
CA LEU A 30 -0.46 -4.40 7.57
C LEU A 30 0.42 -3.78 8.66
N ASP A 31 0.80 -4.51 9.71
CA ASP A 31 1.69 -4.00 10.76
C ASP A 31 3.03 -3.52 10.19
N ASP A 32 3.66 -4.34 9.35
CA ASP A 32 4.91 -3.99 8.67
C ASP A 32 4.74 -2.69 7.83
N LEU A 33 3.60 -2.53 7.15
CA LEU A 33 3.28 -1.35 6.36
C LEU A 33 3.04 -0.12 7.24
N LEU A 34 2.33 -0.24 8.36
CA LEU A 34 2.07 0.87 9.28
C LEU A 34 3.36 1.43 9.89
N GLU A 35 4.38 0.60 10.06
CA GLU A 35 5.68 1.01 10.60
C GLU A 35 6.62 1.63 9.55
N SER A 36 6.58 1.13 8.31
CA SER A 36 7.67 1.37 7.34
C SER A 36 7.25 2.00 6.01
N SER A 37 5.95 2.05 5.72
CA SER A 37 5.41 2.48 4.41
C SER A 37 4.71 3.83 4.47
N SER A 38 4.40 4.40 3.30
CA SER A 38 3.62 5.63 3.25
C SER A 38 2.16 5.39 3.64
N ALA A 39 1.47 6.46 4.07
CA ALA A 39 0.03 6.42 4.33
C ALA A 39 -0.75 5.93 3.10
N PHE A 40 -0.33 6.31 1.89
CA PHE A 40 -0.94 5.86 0.64
C PHE A 40 -0.81 4.36 0.42
N GLN A 41 0.37 3.78 0.66
CA GLN A 41 0.61 2.34 0.52
C GLN A 41 -0.22 1.55 1.53
N SER A 42 -0.18 1.96 2.79
CA SER A 42 -0.97 1.33 3.86
C SER A 42 -2.47 1.43 3.60
N ALA A 43 -2.97 2.60 3.20
CA ALA A 43 -4.38 2.79 2.87
C ALA A 43 -4.80 1.92 1.69
N THR A 44 -4.01 1.92 0.62
CA THR A 44 -4.25 1.10 -0.58
C THR A 44 -4.32 -0.38 -0.23
N PHE A 45 -3.41 -0.85 0.64
CA PHE A 45 -3.43 -2.21 1.15
C PHE A 45 -4.72 -2.51 1.92
N CYS A 46 -5.12 -1.61 2.83
CA CYS A 46 -6.35 -1.72 3.60
C CYS A 46 -7.58 -1.91 2.72
N GLU A 47 -7.74 -1.12 1.65
CA GLU A 47 -8.92 -1.26 0.77
C GLU A 47 -8.85 -2.52 -0.09
N LYS A 48 -7.66 -2.93 -0.55
CA LYS A 48 -7.46 -4.20 -1.30
C LYS A 48 -7.81 -5.43 -0.47
N TYR A 49 -7.51 -5.42 0.83
CA TYR A 49 -7.69 -6.56 1.73
C TYR A 49 -8.78 -6.33 2.78
N LYS A 50 -9.70 -5.40 2.53
CA LYS A 50 -10.74 -4.95 3.46
C LYS A 50 -11.56 -6.07 4.08
N THR A 51 -11.85 -7.13 3.33
CA THR A 51 -12.62 -8.29 3.82
C THR A 51 -11.83 -9.17 4.80
N GLN A 52 -10.50 -9.09 4.80
CA GLN A 52 -9.60 -9.85 5.66
C GLN A 52 -9.10 -9.03 6.86
N LEU A 53 -9.31 -7.72 6.84
CA LEU A 53 -8.86 -6.75 7.86
C LEU A 53 -10.03 -6.17 8.67
N THR A 54 -11.12 -6.93 8.83
CA THR A 54 -12.33 -6.49 9.54
C THR A 54 -12.04 -6.07 10.98
N GLU A 55 -11.13 -6.76 11.66
CA GLU A 55 -10.69 -6.46 13.04
C GLU A 55 -9.72 -5.26 13.13
N ARG A 56 -9.20 -4.80 11.99
CA ARG A 56 -8.23 -3.69 11.88
C ARG A 56 -8.83 -2.46 11.22
N LYS A 57 -10.16 -2.35 11.26
CA LYS A 57 -10.91 -1.29 10.59
C LYS A 57 -10.49 0.11 11.04
N GLU A 58 -10.28 0.32 12.35
CA GLU A 58 -9.88 1.61 12.90
C GLU A 58 -8.51 2.07 12.39
N ASP A 59 -7.54 1.16 12.33
CA ASP A 59 -6.22 1.45 11.75
C ASP A 59 -6.32 1.84 10.27
N CYS A 60 -7.13 1.11 9.51
CA CYS A 60 -7.37 1.40 8.10
C CYS A 60 -8.06 2.76 7.90
N GLU A 61 -9.07 3.09 8.71
CA GLU A 61 -9.77 4.37 8.63
C GLU A 61 -8.83 5.54 9.01
N ARG A 62 -8.04 5.38 10.07
CA ARG A 62 -7.04 6.37 10.50
C ARG A 62 -6.03 6.65 9.40
N ILE A 63 -5.45 5.60 8.80
CA ILE A 63 -4.46 5.75 7.74
C ILE A 63 -5.07 6.35 6.46
N THR A 64 -6.28 5.94 6.08
CA THR A 64 -6.97 6.52 4.94
C THR A 64 -7.28 8.00 5.16
N GLN A 65 -7.57 8.40 6.39
CA GLN A 65 -7.75 9.81 6.73
C GLN A 65 -6.43 10.60 6.62
N LEU A 66 -5.31 10.06 7.09
CA LEU A 66 -3.99 10.69 6.91
C LEU A 66 -3.63 10.85 5.42
N ALA A 67 -3.87 9.82 4.61
CA ALA A 67 -3.66 9.88 3.16
C ALA A 67 -4.51 10.98 2.50
N ARG A 68 -5.77 11.15 2.95
CA ARG A 68 -6.64 12.24 2.49
C ARG A 68 -6.08 13.61 2.87
N GLU A 69 -5.71 13.81 4.13
CA GLU A 69 -5.18 15.08 4.62
C GLU A 69 -3.92 15.50 3.87
N GLU A 70 -3.09 14.53 3.50
CA GLU A 70 -1.91 14.76 2.70
C GLU A 70 -2.25 15.20 1.26
N ILE A 71 -3.25 14.59 0.61
CA ILE A 71 -3.75 15.06 -0.69
C ILE A 71 -4.31 16.47 -0.59
N ASP A 72 -5.13 16.74 0.43
CA ASP A 72 -5.70 18.07 0.66
C ASP A 72 -4.59 19.11 0.84
N SER A 73 -3.54 18.78 1.60
CA SER A 73 -2.36 19.63 1.78
C SER A 73 -1.64 19.92 0.45
N ILE A 74 -1.40 18.89 -0.37
CA ILE A 74 -0.75 19.05 -1.68
C ILE A 74 -1.59 19.95 -2.59
N LEU A 75 -2.90 19.72 -2.66
CA LEU A 75 -3.79 20.49 -3.53
C LEU A 75 -3.99 21.93 -3.03
N ASN A 76 -3.99 22.15 -1.72
CA ASN A 76 -4.09 23.49 -1.14
C ASN A 76 -2.84 24.33 -1.39
N ARG A 77 -1.64 23.73 -1.48
CA ARG A 77 -0.42 24.47 -1.89
C ARG A 77 -0.57 25.15 -3.25
N ARG A 78 -1.46 24.66 -4.12
CA ARG A 78 -1.79 25.35 -5.37
C ARG A 78 -2.43 26.72 -5.10
N LEU A 79 -3.29 26.84 -4.10
CA LEU A 79 -3.91 28.14 -3.74
C LEU A 79 -2.83 29.17 -3.40
N ASP A 80 -1.74 28.74 -2.76
CA ASP A 80 -0.59 29.59 -2.44
C ASP A 80 0.27 29.91 -3.67
N LEU A 81 0.39 28.97 -4.62
CA LEU A 81 1.17 29.11 -5.85
C LEU A 81 0.39 29.78 -7.00
N GLY A 82 -0.90 30.07 -6.82
CA GLY A 82 -1.78 30.65 -7.84
C GLY A 82 -2.11 29.67 -8.97
N ILE A 83 -1.62 29.94 -10.18
CA ILE A 83 -1.90 29.15 -11.40
C ILE A 83 -0.85 28.06 -11.61
N ALA A 84 0.29 28.11 -10.90
CA ALA A 84 1.37 27.17 -11.11
C ALA A 84 0.99 25.75 -10.63
N PRO A 85 1.31 24.71 -11.42
CA PRO A 85 1.09 23.33 -11.01
C PRO A 85 1.99 22.96 -9.84
N VAL A 86 1.50 22.06 -8.99
CA VAL A 86 2.25 21.53 -7.85
C VAL A 86 3.17 20.42 -8.37
N ILE A 87 4.47 20.57 -8.14
CA ILE A 87 5.46 19.54 -8.49
C ILE A 87 5.53 18.53 -7.34
N VAL A 88 5.34 17.26 -7.67
CA VAL A 88 5.39 16.14 -6.72
C VAL A 88 6.37 15.11 -7.24
N GLU A 89 7.17 14.54 -6.33
CA GLU A 89 8.09 13.45 -6.65
C GLU A 89 7.34 12.31 -7.33
N LYS A 90 7.89 11.81 -8.45
CA LYS A 90 7.28 10.76 -9.27
C LYS A 90 6.88 9.51 -8.49
N LYS A 91 7.69 9.08 -7.52
CA LYS A 91 7.36 7.91 -6.68
C LYS A 91 6.08 8.16 -5.88
N LYS A 92 6.06 9.28 -5.15
CA LYS A 92 4.91 9.69 -4.34
C LYS A 92 3.65 9.90 -5.17
N GLY A 93 3.79 10.54 -6.34
CA GLY A 93 2.66 10.74 -7.24
C GLY A 93 2.02 9.45 -7.71
N LYS A 94 2.82 8.41 -7.99
CA LYS A 94 2.31 7.08 -8.33
C LYS A 94 1.57 6.42 -7.18
N GLU A 95 2.08 6.54 -5.96
CA GLU A 95 1.40 5.99 -4.77
C GLU A 95 0.03 6.66 -4.56
N ILE A 96 -0.06 7.97 -4.79
CA ILE A 96 -1.32 8.72 -4.72
C ILE A 96 -2.26 8.30 -5.84
N GLU A 97 -1.77 8.17 -7.08
CA GLU A 97 -2.58 7.71 -8.20
C GLU A 97 -3.14 6.30 -7.95
N GLU A 98 -2.33 5.37 -7.43
CA GLU A 98 -2.79 4.04 -7.06
C GLU A 98 -3.86 4.09 -5.96
N PHE A 99 -3.61 4.89 -4.92
CA PHE A 99 -4.58 5.10 -3.83
C PHE A 99 -5.93 5.60 -4.35
N LEU A 100 -5.93 6.59 -5.24
CA LEU A 100 -7.15 7.17 -5.81
C LEU A 100 -7.91 6.19 -6.70
N GLN A 101 -7.21 5.32 -7.43
CA GLN A 101 -7.84 4.28 -8.25
C GLN A 101 -8.51 3.20 -7.39
N VAL A 102 -7.87 2.81 -6.29
CA VAL A 102 -8.40 1.75 -5.41
C VAL A 102 -9.53 2.27 -4.53
N HIS A 103 -9.43 3.50 -4.00
CA HIS A 103 -10.49 4.11 -3.19
C HIS A 103 -11.49 4.87 -4.04
N THR A 104 -12.54 4.21 -4.51
CA THR A 104 -13.55 4.80 -5.43
C THR A 104 -14.05 6.18 -5.00
N ARG A 105 -14.39 6.36 -3.72
CA ARG A 105 -14.88 7.66 -3.20
C ARG A 105 -13.82 8.76 -3.27
N MET A 106 -12.55 8.43 -3.02
CA MET A 106 -11.44 9.38 -3.11
C MET A 106 -11.11 9.67 -4.56
N GLY A 107 -11.10 8.65 -5.43
CA GLY A 107 -10.93 8.80 -6.86
C GLY A 107 -11.94 9.77 -7.46
N ILE A 108 -13.24 9.59 -7.19
CA ILE A 108 -14.28 10.50 -7.66
C ILE A 108 -14.04 11.94 -7.18
N ARG A 109 -13.57 12.12 -5.94
CA ARG A 109 -13.38 13.44 -5.34
C ARG A 109 -12.14 14.16 -5.88
N TYR A 110 -11.03 13.44 -6.06
CA TYR A 110 -9.71 14.05 -6.23
C TYR A 110 -9.07 13.79 -7.59
N TRP A 111 -9.47 12.76 -8.35
CA TRP A 111 -8.73 12.34 -9.54
C TRP A 111 -8.57 13.44 -10.58
N GLU A 112 -9.68 14.06 -11.00
CA GLU A 112 -9.66 15.14 -11.99
C GLU A 112 -8.85 16.35 -11.51
N ILE A 113 -8.98 16.69 -10.22
CA ILE A 113 -8.24 17.79 -9.60
C ILE A 113 -6.74 17.46 -9.58
N TRP A 114 -6.38 16.23 -9.22
CA TRP A 114 -5.01 15.75 -9.18
C TRP A 114 -4.35 15.86 -10.56
N LYS A 115 -4.99 15.31 -11.61
CA LYS A 115 -4.46 15.33 -12.98
C LYS A 115 -4.33 16.73 -13.56
N ALA A 116 -5.21 17.66 -13.19
CA ALA A 116 -5.17 19.04 -13.67
C ALA A 116 -4.09 19.89 -12.98
N ASN A 117 -3.71 19.55 -11.75
CA ASN A 117 -2.94 20.45 -10.90
C ASN A 117 -1.55 19.93 -10.51
N VAL A 118 -1.22 18.67 -10.79
CA VAL A 118 0.04 18.06 -10.35
C VAL A 118 0.89 17.61 -11.53
N ILE A 119 2.19 17.95 -11.48
CA ILE A 119 3.22 17.44 -12.38
C ILE A 119 4.13 16.50 -11.60
N LEU A 120 4.41 15.33 -12.20
CA LEU A 120 5.27 14.30 -11.63
C LEU A 120 6.69 14.43 -12.19
N GLU A 121 7.66 14.66 -11.31
CA GLU A 121 9.09 14.77 -11.65
C GLU A 121 9.93 13.75 -10.87
#